data_AF-A0AAV0V9T1-F1
#
_entry.id   AF-A0AAV0V9T1-F1
#
_cell.length_a   1.000
_cell.length_b   1.000
_cell.length_c   1.000
_cell.angle_alpha   90.00
_cell.angle_beta   90.00
_cell.angle_gamma   90.00
#
_symmetry.space_group_name_H-M   'P 1'
#
loop_
_entity.id
_entity.type
_entity.pdbx_description
1 polymer ?
#
loop_
_entity_poly.entity_id
_entity_poly.type
_entity_poly.pdbx_seq_one_letter_code
_entity_poly.pdbx_strand_id
1 'polypeptide(L)'
;MHFVLELPETRSIRSCRTACIERGCYPSPLNYYHFPNVHGDLNDTFLGGNVDDDGVRLVKTVFESLAAASKLVRPGTMFRKLGKHIAAVASVQDFSVVKTYSRYDFTIEPMINMGSWRDKTWPDEWTAVTQDGLRSAQFEHTFLVTETSYEILTARENEPVMEWYFAKVHRP
;
A
#
# COMPACT_ATOMS: atom_id res chain seq x y z
N MET A 1 9.82 -10.29 -9.31
CA MET A 1 10.90 -9.92 -8.37
C MET A 1 10.27 -9.12 -7.23
N HIS A 2 9.67 -9.81 -6.26
CA HIS A 2 9.35 -9.18 -4.98
C HIS A 2 10.68 -9.10 -4.21
N PHE A 3 11.21 -7.89 -4.06
CA PHE A 3 12.22 -7.66 -3.04
C PHE A 3 11.49 -7.57 -1.71
N VAL A 4 11.61 -8.60 -0.88
CA VAL A 4 11.60 -8.37 0.57
C VAL A 4 12.93 -7.68 0.83
N LEU A 5 12.92 -6.35 0.80
CA LEU A 5 14.02 -5.60 1.41
C LEU A 5 13.92 -5.87 2.90
N GLU A 6 14.89 -6.57 3.46
CA GLU A 6 15.28 -6.34 4.85
C GLU A 6 15.61 -4.84 4.95
N LEU A 7 14.62 -4.05 5.38
CA LEU A 7 14.83 -2.65 5.67
C LEU A 7 15.61 -2.58 6.99
N PRO A 8 16.83 -2.02 7.00
CA PRO A 8 17.58 -1.80 8.23
C PRO A 8 16.73 -0.89 9.12
N GLU A 9 16.29 -1.40 10.28
CA GLU A 9 15.47 -0.74 11.31
C GLU A 9 14.89 0.63 10.89
N THR A 10 13.88 0.63 10.02
CA THR A 10 13.26 1.89 9.59
C THR A 10 12.56 2.54 10.77
N ARG A 11 12.91 3.80 11.07
CA ARG A 11 12.33 4.62 12.14
C ARG A 11 10.78 4.58 12.20
N SER A 12 10.10 4.35 11.08
CA SER A 12 8.63 4.25 11.01
C SER A 12 8.05 3.08 11.82
N ILE A 13 8.73 1.93 11.87
CA ILE A 13 8.26 0.75 12.62
C ILE A 13 8.34 1.02 14.13
N ARG A 14 9.36 1.76 14.58
CA ARG A 14 9.49 2.17 15.99
C ARG A 14 8.36 3.13 16.39
N SER A 15 7.97 4.04 15.50
CA SER A 15 6.82 4.94 15.69
C SER A 15 5.50 4.17 15.79
N CYS A 16 5.26 3.22 14.87
CA CYS A 16 4.07 2.35 14.92
C CYS A 16 3.94 1.65 16.29
N ARG A 17 5.04 1.06 16.79
CA ARG A 17 5.05 0.34 18.06
C ARG A 17 4.75 1.21 19.26
N THR A 18 5.42 2.36 19.37
CA THR A 18 5.20 3.28 20.48
C THR A 18 3.75 3.78 20.48
N ALA A 19 3.24 4.21 19.31
CA ALA A 19 1.86 4.69 19.19
C ALA A 19 0.81 3.62 19.54
N CYS A 20 1.01 2.38 19.11
CA CYS A 20 0.12 1.27 19.44
C CYS A 20 0.12 0.93 20.94
N ILE A 21 1.30 0.88 21.58
CA ILE A 21 1.44 0.57 23.01
C ILE A 21 0.84 1.70 23.88
N GLU A 22 1.18 2.96 23.59
CA GLU A 22 0.69 4.13 24.35
C GLU A 22 -0.83 4.25 24.32
N ARG A 23 -1.47 3.75 23.25
CA ARG A 23 -2.91 3.88 23.01
C ARG A 23 -3.68 2.57 23.22
N GLY A 24 -3.02 1.52 23.71
CA GLY A 24 -3.63 0.21 23.94
C GLY A 24 -4.24 -0.44 22.69
N CYS A 25 -3.81 -0.02 21.50
CA CYS A 25 -4.30 -0.53 20.22
C CYS A 25 -3.37 -1.64 19.75
N TYR A 26 -3.88 -2.83 19.50
CA TYR A 26 -3.05 -3.96 19.13
C TYR A 26 -3.65 -4.82 18.03
N PRO A 27 -2.83 -5.14 17.01
CA PRO A 27 -3.06 -6.37 16.28
C PRO A 27 -1.78 -6.97 15.66
N SER A 28 -1.47 -8.19 16.05
CA SER A 28 -0.80 -9.15 15.16
C SER A 28 -1.37 -10.54 15.46
N PRO A 29 -1.97 -11.23 14.47
CA PRO A 29 -2.44 -12.60 14.63
C PRO A 29 -1.30 -13.63 14.69
N LEU A 30 -0.05 -13.23 14.47
CA LEU A 30 1.08 -14.14 14.29
C LEU A 30 1.97 -14.33 15.53
N ASN A 31 1.71 -13.60 16.61
CA ASN A 31 2.28 -13.78 17.95
C ASN A 31 3.72 -14.33 17.94
N TYR A 32 4.64 -13.61 17.29
CA TYR A 32 6.01 -14.09 17.10
C TYR A 32 6.75 -14.16 18.43
N TYR A 33 7.19 -15.36 18.79
CA TYR A 33 7.97 -15.61 19.99
C TYR A 33 9.29 -14.82 19.94
N HIS A 34 9.52 -13.93 20.92
CA HIS A 34 10.66 -12.99 21.02
C HIS A 34 10.71 -11.78 20.06
N PHE A 35 9.68 -11.51 19.26
CA PHE A 35 9.59 -10.27 18.48
C PHE A 35 8.73 -9.23 19.23
N PRO A 36 8.91 -7.91 19.02
CA PRO A 36 7.91 -6.96 19.47
C PRO A 36 6.53 -7.39 18.94
N ASN A 37 5.58 -7.44 19.86
CA ASN A 37 4.15 -7.70 19.62
C ASN A 37 3.56 -6.82 18.45
N VAL A 38 4.22 -5.72 18.11
CA VAL A 38 4.05 -4.87 16.91
C VAL A 38 4.46 -5.36 15.51
N HIS A 39 3.59 -5.36 14.49
CA HIS A 39 4.03 -5.29 13.08
C HIS A 39 3.52 -4.01 12.41
N GLY A 40 4.36 -3.40 11.56
CA GLY A 40 3.99 -2.33 10.65
C GLY A 40 4.40 -2.72 9.24
N ASP A 41 3.53 -2.46 8.27
CA ASP A 41 3.73 -2.82 6.87
C ASP A 41 3.60 -1.59 5.96
N LEU A 42 4.48 -1.52 4.97
CA LEU A 42 4.51 -0.48 3.95
C LEU A 42 5.25 -0.96 2.72
N ASN A 43 4.83 -0.45 1.56
CA ASN A 43 5.56 -0.60 0.31
C ASN A 43 5.32 0.61 -0.60
N ASP A 44 6.29 0.88 -1.47
CA ASP A 44 6.26 1.96 -2.46
C ASP A 44 6.75 1.41 -3.81
N THR A 45 6.09 1.80 -4.91
CA THR A 45 6.64 1.62 -6.26
C THR A 45 7.47 2.84 -6.66
N PHE A 46 8.71 2.61 -7.10
CA PHE A 46 9.63 3.67 -7.56
C PHE A 46 9.79 3.68 -9.08
N LEU A 47 9.98 4.87 -9.64
CA LEU A 47 10.31 5.11 -11.05
C LEU A 47 11.83 5.17 -11.19
N GLY A 48 12.45 4.07 -11.60
CA GLY A 48 13.90 3.97 -11.78
C GLY A 48 14.37 4.43 -13.16
N GLY A 49 15.28 5.40 -13.22
CA GLY A 49 15.80 5.94 -14.47
C GLY A 49 14.71 6.54 -15.35
N ASN A 50 14.88 6.47 -16.67
CA ASN A 50 13.90 7.02 -17.61
C ASN A 50 12.71 6.05 -17.78
N VAL A 51 11.57 6.36 -17.17
CA VAL A 51 10.32 5.59 -17.28
C VAL A 51 9.39 6.25 -18.27
N ASP A 52 8.74 5.46 -19.14
CA ASP A 52 7.75 5.98 -20.09
C ASP A 52 6.49 6.55 -19.40
N ASP A 53 5.71 7.32 -20.17
CA ASP A 53 4.52 8.02 -19.67
C ASP A 53 3.47 7.07 -19.07
N ASP A 54 3.32 5.87 -19.64
CA ASP A 54 2.39 4.87 -19.13
C ASP A 54 2.82 4.31 -17.77
N GLY A 55 4.13 4.12 -17.55
CA GLY A 55 4.68 3.69 -16.27
C GLY A 55 4.50 4.78 -15.21
N VAL A 56 4.75 6.04 -15.57
CA VAL A 56 4.49 7.19 -14.68
C VAL A 56 3.00 7.27 -14.34
N ARG A 57 2.12 7.12 -15.33
CA ARG A 57 0.66 7.15 -15.17
C ARG A 57 0.18 6.01 -14.27
N LEU A 58 0.71 4.80 -14.44
CA LEU A 58 0.41 3.65 -13.60
C LEU A 58 0.73 3.95 -12.14
N VAL A 59 1.99 4.29 -11.84
CA VAL A 59 2.46 4.54 -10.46
C VAL A 59 1.67 5.68 -9.81
N LYS A 60 1.43 6.77 -10.54
CA LYS A 60 0.61 7.90 -10.06
C LYS A 60 -0.82 7.48 -9.75
N THR A 61 -1.44 6.66 -10.60
CA THR A 61 -2.82 6.21 -10.40
C THR A 61 -2.96 5.32 -9.17
N VAL A 62 -1.97 4.47 -8.89
CA VAL A 62 -1.95 3.64 -7.68
C VAL A 62 -1.88 4.51 -6.43
N PHE A 63 -0.96 5.48 -6.42
CA PHE A 63 -0.84 6.44 -5.34
C PHE A 63 -2.14 7.22 -5.11
N GLU A 64 -2.74 7.75 -6.19
CA GLU A 64 -3.99 8.51 -6.11
C GLU A 64 -5.18 7.65 -5.65
N SER A 65 -5.18 6.37 -6.00
CA SER A 65 -6.18 5.41 -5.53
C SER A 65 -6.07 5.18 -4.02
N LEU A 66 -4.85 5.00 -3.51
CA LEU A 66 -4.58 4.89 -2.07
C LEU A 66 -4.99 6.17 -1.32
N ALA A 67 -4.58 7.34 -1.82
CA ALA A 67 -4.90 8.64 -1.24
C ALA A 67 -6.42 8.96 -1.29
N ALA A 68 -7.13 8.52 -2.33
CA ALA A 68 -8.58 8.67 -2.42
C ALA A 68 -9.29 7.75 -1.40
N ALA A 69 -8.83 6.51 -1.26
CA ALA A 69 -9.36 5.58 -0.28
C ALA A 69 -9.14 6.05 1.16
N SER A 70 -7.93 6.58 1.46
CA SER A 70 -7.56 7.02 2.80
C SER A 70 -8.52 8.08 3.35
N LYS A 71 -8.99 9.02 2.52
CA LYS A 71 -9.96 10.09 2.90
C LYS A 71 -11.27 9.56 3.49
N LEU A 72 -11.59 8.30 3.23
CA LEU A 72 -12.79 7.65 3.74
C LEU A 72 -12.57 6.92 5.06
N VAL A 73 -11.32 6.65 5.44
CA VAL A 73 -10.98 5.91 6.66
C VAL A 73 -11.42 6.71 7.88
N ARG A 74 -12.31 6.13 8.66
CA ARG A 74 -12.85 6.63 9.93
C ARG A 74 -13.71 5.52 10.55
N PRO A 75 -14.07 5.60 11.84
CA PRO A 75 -14.98 4.63 12.44
C PRO A 75 -16.28 4.48 11.64
N GLY A 76 -16.71 3.23 11.45
CA GLY A 76 -17.93 2.89 10.70
C GLY A 76 -17.81 2.87 9.18
N THR A 77 -16.65 3.24 8.59
CA THR A 77 -16.45 3.07 7.15
C THR A 77 -16.33 1.59 6.79
N MET A 78 -17.22 1.13 5.92
CA MET A 78 -17.19 -0.23 5.38
C MET A 78 -15.99 -0.41 4.45
N PHE A 79 -15.18 -1.46 4.64
CA PHE A 79 -14.02 -1.78 3.79
C PHE A 79 -14.36 -1.85 2.29
N ARG A 80 -15.53 -2.41 1.95
CA ARG A 80 -16.05 -2.45 0.57
C ARG A 80 -16.15 -1.06 -0.07
N LYS A 81 -16.34 0.01 0.71
CA LYS A 81 -16.38 1.38 0.22
C LYS A 81 -15.00 1.86 -0.25
N LEU A 82 -13.92 1.43 0.44
CA LEU A 82 -12.54 1.73 0.07
C LEU A 82 -12.21 1.09 -1.28
N GLY A 83 -12.43 -0.23 -1.41
CA GLY A 83 -12.21 -0.95 -2.66
C GLY A 83 -13.00 -0.37 -3.85
N LYS A 84 -14.23 0.09 -3.63
CA LYS A 84 -15.02 0.80 -4.66
C LYS A 84 -14.38 2.09 -5.14
N HIS A 85 -13.77 2.88 -4.24
CA HIS A 85 -13.12 4.15 -4.63
C HIS A 85 -11.80 3.89 -5.34
N ILE A 86 -11.02 2.90 -4.89
CA ILE A 86 -9.80 2.45 -5.57
C ILE A 86 -10.15 2.03 -7.00
N ALA A 87 -11.16 1.16 -7.17
CA ALA A 87 -11.60 0.73 -8.48
C ALA A 87 -12.10 1.88 -9.36
N ALA A 88 -12.82 2.85 -8.79
CA ALA A 88 -13.27 4.03 -9.53
C ALA A 88 -12.10 4.85 -10.07
N VAL A 89 -11.09 5.16 -9.24
CA VAL A 89 -9.90 5.91 -9.67
C VAL A 89 -9.13 5.14 -10.74
N ALA A 90 -8.89 3.84 -10.55
CA ALA A 90 -8.20 2.99 -11.51
C ALA A 90 -8.93 2.95 -12.88
N SER A 91 -10.25 2.79 -12.86
CA SER A 91 -11.05 2.62 -14.07
C SER A 91 -11.08 3.86 -14.98
N VAL A 92 -10.94 5.06 -14.41
CA VAL A 92 -10.86 6.32 -15.19
C VAL A 92 -9.59 6.35 -16.06
N GLN A 93 -8.57 5.58 -15.68
CA GLN A 93 -7.29 5.49 -16.39
C GLN A 93 -7.17 4.20 -17.19
N ASP A 94 -8.27 3.49 -17.44
CA ASP A 94 -8.30 2.17 -18.10
C ASP A 94 -7.41 1.11 -17.44
N PHE A 95 -7.22 1.22 -16.12
CA PHE A 95 -6.50 0.23 -15.33
C PHE A 95 -7.45 -0.66 -14.54
N SER A 96 -6.95 -1.82 -14.12
CA SER A 96 -7.71 -2.78 -13.34
C SER A 96 -7.10 -3.05 -11.96
N VAL A 97 -7.94 -3.39 -10.99
CA VAL A 97 -7.51 -3.68 -9.61
C VAL A 97 -7.44 -5.18 -9.41
N VAL A 98 -6.31 -5.66 -8.89
CA VAL A 98 -6.12 -7.07 -8.53
C VAL A 98 -7.13 -7.49 -7.47
N LYS A 99 -7.67 -8.72 -7.59
CA LYS A 99 -8.75 -9.21 -6.70
C LYS A 99 -8.32 -10.33 -5.75
N THR A 100 -7.19 -10.96 -6.03
CA THR A 100 -6.73 -12.17 -5.33
C THR A 100 -6.04 -11.83 -4.01
N TYR A 101 -5.41 -10.66 -3.92
CA TYR A 101 -4.65 -10.21 -2.76
C TYR A 101 -5.37 -9.04 -2.09
N SER A 102 -5.54 -9.16 -0.78
CA SER A 102 -6.22 -8.16 0.02
C SER A 102 -5.87 -8.32 1.49
N ARG A 103 -5.33 -7.26 2.10
CA ARG A 103 -5.40 -7.05 3.54
C ARG A 103 -6.23 -5.81 3.81
N TYR A 104 -7.14 -5.92 4.77
CA TYR A 104 -7.98 -4.81 5.23
C TYR A 104 -7.96 -4.66 6.75
N ASP A 105 -7.14 -5.42 7.47
CA ASP A 105 -7.15 -5.35 8.93
C ASP A 105 -6.52 -4.02 9.39
N PHE A 106 -5.36 -3.64 8.83
CA PHE A 106 -4.64 -2.39 9.19
C PHE A 106 -3.99 -1.66 8.02
N THR A 107 -3.93 -2.27 6.84
CA THR A 107 -3.29 -1.69 5.67
C THR A 107 -4.30 -1.43 4.57
N ILE A 108 -3.98 -0.44 3.72
CA ILE A 108 -4.63 -0.26 2.43
C ILE A 108 -3.52 -0.35 1.39
N GLU A 109 -3.60 -1.35 0.53
CA GLU A 109 -2.50 -1.77 -0.34
C GLU A 109 -2.95 -2.05 -1.79
N PRO A 110 -3.49 -1.06 -2.53
CA PRO A 110 -4.00 -1.29 -3.87
C PRO A 110 -2.89 -1.79 -4.82
N MET A 111 -3.12 -2.95 -5.41
CA MET A 111 -2.37 -3.45 -6.57
C MET A 111 -3.18 -3.16 -7.83
N ILE A 112 -2.60 -2.41 -8.76
CA ILE A 112 -3.26 -1.99 -10.00
C ILE A 112 -2.43 -2.44 -11.20
N ASN A 113 -3.11 -3.02 -12.18
CA ASN A 113 -2.53 -3.54 -13.41
C ASN A 113 -2.90 -2.64 -14.59
N MET A 114 -1.98 -2.48 -15.54
CA MET A 114 -2.26 -1.82 -16.82
C MET A 114 -3.30 -2.56 -17.67
N GLY A 115 -3.41 -3.87 -17.50
CA GLY A 115 -4.29 -4.73 -18.28
C GLY A 115 -5.36 -5.40 -17.44
N SER A 116 -5.42 -6.73 -17.53
CA SER A 116 -6.35 -7.59 -16.80
C SER A 116 -6.09 -7.58 -15.30
N TRP A 117 -7.16 -7.71 -14.51
CA TRP A 117 -7.07 -7.86 -13.05
C TRP A 117 -6.55 -9.23 -12.62
N ARG A 118 -6.51 -10.18 -13.57
CA ARG A 118 -6.15 -11.58 -13.30
C ARG A 118 -4.64 -11.72 -13.14
N ASP A 119 -4.28 -12.52 -12.16
CA ASP A 119 -2.91 -12.92 -11.86
C ASP A 119 -2.71 -14.44 -12.04
N LYS A 120 -1.44 -14.84 -12.06
CA LYS A 120 -1.00 -16.24 -11.97
C LYS A 120 0.20 -16.31 -11.03
N THR A 121 0.30 -17.39 -10.27
CA THR A 121 1.47 -17.70 -9.44
C THR A 121 2.51 -18.43 -10.28
N TRP A 122 3.78 -18.04 -10.15
CA TRP A 122 4.90 -18.77 -10.74
C TRP A 122 5.16 -20.11 -10.04
N PRO A 123 5.98 -21.00 -10.64
CA PRO A 123 6.31 -22.30 -10.04
C PRO A 123 7.06 -22.23 -8.71
N ASP A 124 7.54 -21.03 -8.32
CA ASP A 124 8.12 -20.79 -6.99
C ASP A 124 7.07 -20.67 -5.89
N GLU A 125 5.78 -20.79 -6.22
CA GLU A 125 4.63 -20.72 -5.30
C GLU A 125 4.43 -19.36 -4.61
N TRP A 126 5.19 -18.34 -5.01
CA TRP A 126 5.18 -17.02 -4.36
C TRP A 126 5.01 -15.87 -5.34
N THR A 127 5.70 -15.90 -6.48
CA THR A 127 5.71 -14.76 -7.40
C THR A 127 4.38 -14.68 -8.12
N ALA A 128 3.56 -13.70 -7.74
CA ALA A 128 2.37 -13.31 -8.46
C ALA A 128 2.75 -12.43 -9.66
N VAL A 129 2.24 -12.76 -10.84
CA VAL A 129 2.38 -11.92 -12.03
C VAL A 129 1.05 -11.71 -12.71
N THR A 130 0.93 -10.62 -13.46
CA THR A 130 -0.22 -10.38 -14.34
C THR A 130 -0.35 -11.51 -15.36
N GLN A 131 -1.59 -11.95 -15.61
CA GLN A 131 -1.83 -13.04 -16.55
C GLN A 131 -1.45 -12.66 -18.00
N ASP A 132 -1.57 -11.38 -18.35
CA ASP A 132 -1.27 -10.83 -19.67
C ASP A 132 0.16 -10.29 -19.83
N GLY A 133 0.97 -10.32 -18.77
CA GLY A 133 2.36 -9.86 -18.78
C GLY A 133 2.53 -8.34 -18.79
N LEU A 134 1.46 -7.56 -18.65
CA LEU A 134 1.53 -6.11 -18.54
C LEU A 134 1.97 -5.66 -17.13
N ARG A 135 2.41 -4.40 -17.01
CA ARG A 135 2.94 -3.85 -15.74
C ARG A 135 1.87 -3.78 -14.66
N SER A 136 2.33 -3.94 -13.41
CA SER A 136 1.56 -3.75 -12.18
C SER A 136 2.35 -2.85 -11.23
N ALA A 137 1.67 -2.13 -10.36
CA ALA A 137 2.27 -1.29 -9.33
C ALA A 137 1.44 -1.35 -8.04
N GLN A 138 2.10 -1.06 -6.92
CA GLN A 138 1.52 -1.11 -5.58
C GLN A 138 2.03 0.05 -4.72
N PHE A 139 1.16 0.51 -3.82
CA PHE A 139 1.54 1.30 -2.65
C PHE A 139 0.82 0.75 -1.45
N GLU A 140 1.42 0.87 -0.27
CA GLU A 140 0.82 0.43 0.98
C GLU A 140 1.16 1.36 2.14
N HIS A 141 0.15 1.57 2.98
CA HIS A 141 0.34 2.18 4.27
C HIS A 141 -0.43 1.42 5.35
N THR A 142 0.17 1.31 6.53
CA THR A 142 -0.52 0.94 7.78
C THR A 142 -1.23 2.17 8.38
N PHE A 143 -2.52 2.02 8.65
CA PHE A 143 -3.42 3.02 9.22
C PHE A 143 -3.85 2.65 10.64
N LEU A 144 -3.90 3.65 11.51
CA LEU A 144 -4.58 3.57 12.80
C LEU A 144 -5.86 4.38 12.72
N VAL A 145 -7.03 3.72 12.78
CA VAL A 145 -8.32 4.43 12.86
C VAL A 145 -8.44 5.07 14.25
N THR A 146 -8.68 6.38 14.29
CA THR A 146 -8.91 7.14 15.52
C THR A 146 -10.40 7.38 15.74
N GLU A 147 -10.78 8.02 16.84
CA GLU A 147 -12.20 8.28 17.17
C GLU A 147 -12.98 9.02 16.07
N THR A 148 -12.31 9.85 15.29
CA THR A 148 -12.95 10.70 14.26
C THR A 148 -12.37 10.51 12.86
N SER A 149 -11.20 9.89 12.71
CA SER A 149 -10.44 9.82 11.46
C SER A 149 -9.42 8.67 11.48
N TYR A 150 -8.21 8.91 11.00
CA TYR A 150 -7.08 7.99 11.00
C TYR A 150 -5.75 8.72 11.17
N GLU A 151 -4.73 7.97 11.54
CA GLU A 151 -3.32 8.31 11.43
C GLU A 151 -2.62 7.30 10.51
N ILE A 152 -1.61 7.74 9.75
CA ILE A 152 -0.77 6.84 8.94
C ILE A 152 0.50 6.57 9.72
N LEU A 153 0.62 5.36 10.26
CA LEU A 153 1.74 5.00 11.14
C LEU A 153 3.07 4.84 10.37
N THR A 154 2.98 4.69 9.05
CA THR A 154 4.10 4.46 8.13
C THR A 154 4.42 5.67 7.26
N ALA A 155 3.88 6.84 7.60
CA ALA A 155 4.20 8.09 6.92
C ALA A 155 5.66 8.48 7.18
N ARG A 156 6.31 9.09 6.18
CA ARG A 156 7.66 9.61 6.32
C ARG A 156 7.61 10.99 6.99
N GLU A 157 8.43 11.20 8.02
CA GLU A 157 8.37 12.39 8.90
C GLU A 157 8.57 13.74 8.19
N ASN A 158 9.28 13.77 7.06
CA ASN A 158 9.67 15.01 6.35
C ASN A 158 9.12 15.08 4.92
N GLU A 159 8.01 14.40 4.65
CA GLU A 159 7.38 14.43 3.33
C GLU A 159 5.89 14.72 3.45
N PRO A 160 5.30 15.37 2.42
CA PRO A 160 3.85 15.49 2.31
C PRO A 160 3.17 14.12 2.40
N VAL A 161 2.16 14.02 3.26
CA VAL A 161 1.41 12.79 3.50
C VAL A 161 0.29 12.69 2.47
N MET A 162 0.25 11.58 1.72
CA MET A 162 -0.80 11.32 0.71
C MET A 162 -0.93 12.41 -0.36
N GLU A 163 0.15 13.14 -0.65
CA GLU A 163 0.27 14.07 -1.77
C GLU A 163 1.28 13.55 -2.81
N TRP A 164 0.90 13.62 -4.08
CA TRP A 164 1.75 13.16 -5.17
C TRP A 164 2.94 14.11 -5.33
N TYR A 165 4.14 13.56 -5.21
CA TYR A 165 5.38 14.30 -5.42
C TYR A 165 6.34 13.48 -6.27
N PHE A 166 6.58 13.88 -7.52
CA PHE A 166 7.35 13.09 -8.48
C PHE A 166 8.76 12.74 -7.96
N ALA A 167 9.45 13.70 -7.33
CA ALA A 167 10.78 13.47 -6.79
C ALA A 167 10.84 12.47 -5.61
N LYS A 168 9.69 12.18 -4.96
CA LYS A 168 9.61 11.15 -3.90
C LYS A 168 9.72 9.73 -4.44
N VAL A 169 9.18 9.52 -5.64
CA VAL A 169 9.06 8.19 -6.26
C VAL A 169 10.10 7.97 -7.35
N HIS A 170 10.71 9.02 -7.89
CA HIS A 170 11.75 8.90 -8.89
C HIS A 170 13.12 8.64 -8.26
N ARG A 171 13.82 7.61 -8.76
CA ARG A 171 15.18 7.27 -8.37
C ARG A 171 16.07 7.33 -9.63
N PRO A 172 17.22 8.04 -9.57
CA PRO A 172 18.15 8.12 -10.69
C PRO A 172 18.73 6.74 -11.05
#